data_AF-A0AAN8D650-F1
#
_entry.id   AF-A0AAN8D650-F1
#
_cell.length_a   1.000
_cell.length_b   1.000
_cell.length_c   1.000
_cell.angle_alpha   90.00
_cell.angle_beta   90.00
_cell.angle_gamma   90.00
#
_symmetry.space_group_name_H-M   'P 1'
#
loop_
_entity.id
_entity.type
_entity.pdbx_description
1 polymer ?
#
loop_
_entity_poly.entity_id
_entity_poly.type
_entity_poly.pdbx_seq_one_letter_code
_entity_poly.pdbx_strand_id
1 'polypeptide(L)'
;MAMAKEWLLWLSVVAAWYSDATSAVDPFSSRSQIPERITGVSPIHNGHVCSTWGKFNYKTFDGDVFQLHSTCNYVLTSSCRSYYNDFNIQIRRGEDGDHYTIKNIIMKLEGSVVEFSVGSVVVNGRLVILPYSQAGVLIERSPTYIKIKAKLGLFAIWNEEDSFLVELDPKYKNQTCGLCGDFNEVYNEFFSHGVKISPVDFANFWKMNGPTESCSDYTLESTQSCNYMRPLCEQILTGPAFSSCHSLLDVASFTSACVADLCHCGAGGSEQLDPACLCNTVSELSRQCSHAGGQPQNWRTKELCCEFIQYNLLMDNSM
;
A
#
# COMPACT_ATOMS: atom_id res chain seq x y z
N MET A 1 -45.60 31.11 70.53
CA MET A 1 -46.51 32.17 71.00
C MET A 1 -46.37 33.33 70.04
N ALA A 2 -47.46 33.65 69.31
CA ALA A 2 -47.82 34.96 68.73
C ALA A 2 -46.78 35.74 67.88
N MET A 3 -47.05 36.35 66.74
CA MET A 3 -48.17 36.55 65.80
C MET A 3 -47.45 37.08 64.53
N ALA A 4 -47.64 36.55 63.33
CA ALA A 4 -48.73 36.85 62.40
C ALA A 4 -48.90 38.35 62.09
N LYS A 5 -48.80 38.65 60.77
CA LYS A 5 -49.57 39.62 59.98
C LYS A 5 -49.14 41.09 59.95
N GLU A 6 -48.55 41.47 58.81
CA GLU A 6 -49.04 42.52 57.89
C GLU A 6 -48.81 42.00 56.46
N TRP A 7 -49.76 41.30 55.84
CA TRP A 7 -50.78 41.83 54.91
C TRP A 7 -50.17 42.68 53.79
N LEU A 8 -49.88 42.10 52.63
CA LEU A 8 -50.82 41.86 51.52
C LEU A 8 -51.38 43.16 50.92
N LEU A 9 -50.83 43.53 49.76
CA LEU A 9 -51.65 44.11 48.70
C LEU A 9 -51.76 43.09 47.56
N TRP A 10 -52.95 42.48 47.56
CA TRP A 10 -53.58 41.68 46.51
C TRP A 10 -53.55 42.44 45.17
N LEU A 11 -52.99 41.82 44.13
CA LEU A 11 -53.70 41.08 43.08
C LEU A 11 -54.54 41.92 42.12
N SER A 12 -54.11 41.93 40.85
CA SER A 12 -54.87 41.83 39.60
C SER A 12 -54.02 42.49 38.50
N VAL A 13 -53.73 41.91 37.34
CA VAL A 13 -54.59 41.23 36.36
C VAL A 13 -53.66 40.30 35.57
N VAL A 14 -53.75 38.97 35.73
CA VAL A 14 -54.51 38.02 34.89
C VAL A 14 -54.01 37.88 33.45
N ALA A 15 -53.72 36.61 33.13
CA ALA A 15 -53.82 35.96 31.83
C ALA A 15 -52.76 36.29 30.77
N ALA A 16 -51.80 35.38 30.67
CA ALA A 16 -51.24 35.00 29.38
C ALA A 16 -50.60 33.60 29.44
N TRP A 17 -51.39 32.60 29.06
CA TRP A 17 -50.97 31.36 28.40
C TRP A 17 -50.31 30.27 29.27
N TYR A 18 -51.17 29.53 29.97
CA TYR A 18 -50.99 28.10 30.22
C TYR A 18 -51.44 27.35 28.95
N SER A 19 -50.51 26.71 28.26
CA SER A 19 -50.78 25.63 27.31
C SER A 19 -49.68 24.59 27.43
N ASP A 20 -50.12 23.37 27.68
CA ASP A 20 -49.44 22.07 27.74
C ASP A 20 -48.05 21.94 27.11
N ALA A 21 -47.14 21.26 27.81
CA ALA A 21 -46.78 19.87 27.48
C ALA A 21 -45.70 19.33 28.44
N THR A 22 -46.03 18.20 29.06
CA THR A 22 -45.10 17.31 29.76
C THR A 22 -44.11 16.66 28.79
N SER A 23 -42.81 16.70 29.11
CA SER A 23 -41.90 15.60 28.76
C SER A 23 -40.85 15.41 29.85
N ALA A 24 -40.73 14.16 30.29
CA ALA A 24 -39.82 13.68 31.32
C ALA A 24 -38.36 13.86 30.87
N VAL A 25 -37.49 14.27 31.80
CA VAL A 25 -36.05 14.33 31.58
C VAL A 25 -35.46 13.00 32.07
N ASP A 26 -35.17 12.09 31.15
CA ASP A 26 -34.43 10.85 31.43
C ASP A 26 -32.93 11.16 31.63
N PRO A 27 -32.32 10.85 32.79
CA PRO A 27 -30.92 11.13 33.04
C PRO A 27 -30.04 9.95 32.60
N PHE A 28 -30.05 9.58 31.32
CA PHE A 28 -29.02 8.71 30.71
C PHE A 28 -29.00 8.92 29.19
N SER A 29 -28.30 9.98 28.76
CA SER A 29 -27.93 10.16 27.34
C SER A 29 -26.46 10.54 27.22
N SER A 30 -25.57 9.63 27.64
CA SER A 30 -24.21 9.60 27.11
C SER A 30 -24.25 8.83 25.79
N ARG A 31 -24.62 9.53 24.72
CA ARG A 31 -24.43 9.03 23.36
C ARG A 31 -22.92 8.93 23.13
N SER A 32 -22.35 7.76 23.39
CA SER A 32 -21.02 7.43 22.92
C SER A 32 -21.03 7.62 21.40
N GLN A 33 -20.34 8.65 20.92
CA GLN A 33 -20.03 8.80 19.52
C GLN A 33 -19.05 7.68 19.17
N ILE A 34 -19.61 6.50 18.86
CA ILE A 34 -18.93 5.50 18.06
C ILE A 34 -18.64 6.21 16.73
N PRO A 35 -17.37 6.30 16.28
CA PRO A 35 -17.09 6.87 14.97
C PRO A 35 -17.92 6.13 13.94
N GLU A 36 -18.57 6.90 13.06
CA GLU A 36 -19.32 6.36 11.94
C GLU A 36 -18.54 5.22 11.30
N ARG A 37 -19.23 4.08 11.19
CA ARG A 37 -18.87 2.92 10.38
C ARG A 37 -18.22 3.45 9.09
N ILE A 38 -16.92 3.21 8.91
CA ILE A 38 -16.25 3.46 7.63
C ILE A 38 -16.82 2.42 6.65
N THR A 39 -18.03 2.69 6.15
CA THR A 39 -18.65 1.97 5.06
C THR A 39 -18.33 2.70 3.78
N GLY A 40 -17.21 2.33 3.19
CA GLY A 40 -16.88 2.64 1.82
C GLY A 40 -16.10 1.47 1.26
N VAL A 41 -16.80 0.46 0.75
CA VAL A 41 -16.17 -0.45 -0.22
C VAL A 41 -15.79 0.46 -1.40
N SER A 42 -14.50 0.68 -1.60
CA SER A 42 -14.06 1.43 -2.77
C SER A 42 -14.40 0.60 -4.02
N PRO A 43 -15.09 1.14 -5.04
CA PRO A 43 -15.40 0.42 -6.28
C PRO A 43 -14.16 0.02 -7.12
N ILE A 44 -12.97 0.27 -6.58
CA ILE A 44 -11.68 0.43 -7.24
C ILE A 44 -10.71 -0.70 -6.81
N HIS A 45 -11.21 -1.72 -6.11
CA HIS A 45 -10.42 -2.86 -5.71
C HIS A 45 -10.24 -3.82 -6.88
N ASN A 46 -9.05 -3.74 -7.49
CA ASN A 46 -8.42 -4.93 -8.09
C ASN A 46 -8.15 -6.03 -7.04
N GLY A 47 -8.38 -5.72 -5.75
CA GLY A 47 -8.84 -6.57 -4.64
C GLY A 47 -7.86 -7.61 -4.10
N HIS A 48 -7.02 -8.18 -4.94
CA HIS A 48 -6.25 -9.37 -4.60
C HIS A 48 -4.74 -9.10 -4.68
N VAL A 49 -4.37 -7.84 -4.91
CA VAL A 49 -3.02 -7.44 -5.30
C VAL A 49 -2.40 -6.50 -4.28
N CYS A 50 -1.35 -6.99 -3.63
CA CYS A 50 -0.40 -6.20 -2.85
C CYS A 50 0.85 -5.92 -3.67
N SER A 51 1.47 -4.75 -3.49
CA SER A 51 2.72 -4.44 -4.17
C SER A 51 3.63 -3.51 -3.40
N THR A 52 4.90 -3.52 -3.77
CA THR A 52 5.90 -2.51 -3.40
C THR A 52 6.66 -2.07 -4.65
N TRP A 53 7.06 -0.81 -4.71
CA TRP A 53 7.79 -0.22 -5.83
C TRP A 53 8.58 1.02 -5.39
N GLY A 54 9.47 1.50 -6.26
CA GLY A 54 10.10 2.80 -6.16
C GLY A 54 10.82 3.04 -4.84
N LYS A 55 10.72 4.27 -4.32
CA LYS A 55 11.34 4.70 -3.08
C LYS A 55 10.52 4.23 -1.86
N PHE A 56 10.52 2.91 -1.62
CA PHE A 56 9.87 2.27 -0.48
C PHE A 56 8.35 2.50 -0.39
N ASN A 57 7.67 2.59 -1.54
CA ASN A 57 6.22 2.61 -1.56
C ASN A 57 5.66 1.19 -1.41
N TYR A 58 4.52 1.09 -0.75
CA TYR A 58 3.75 -0.13 -0.52
C TYR A 58 2.27 0.14 -0.78
N LYS A 59 1.56 -0.89 -1.23
CA LYS A 59 0.12 -0.92 -1.39
C LYS A 59 -0.42 -2.24 -0.81
N THR A 60 -1.37 -2.17 0.11
CA THR A 60 -2.04 -3.34 0.70
C THR A 60 -3.00 -4.01 -0.29
N PHE A 61 -3.51 -5.20 0.06
CA PHE A 61 -4.57 -5.85 -0.73
C PHE A 61 -5.83 -4.97 -0.82
N ASP A 62 -6.12 -4.27 0.28
CA ASP A 62 -7.26 -3.36 0.46
C ASP A 62 -6.95 -1.93 0.02
N GLY A 63 -5.87 -1.72 -0.73
CA GLY A 63 -5.61 -0.48 -1.47
C GLY A 63 -4.94 0.65 -0.69
N ASP A 64 -4.66 0.50 0.60
CA ASP A 64 -3.89 1.46 1.39
C ASP A 64 -2.48 1.63 0.82
N VAL A 65 -2.15 2.83 0.34
CA VAL A 65 -0.81 3.20 -0.13
C VAL A 65 -0.07 3.95 0.96
N PHE A 66 1.16 3.51 1.24
CA PHE A 66 2.03 4.12 2.25
C PHE A 66 3.49 3.99 1.87
N GLN A 67 4.34 4.78 2.52
CA GLN A 67 5.78 4.75 2.33
C GLN A 67 6.47 4.34 3.64
N LEU A 68 7.40 3.38 3.56
CA LEU A 68 8.13 2.85 4.71
C LEU A 68 9.62 2.79 4.41
N HIS A 69 10.34 3.85 4.77
CA HIS A 69 11.78 3.97 4.56
C HIS A 69 12.57 3.11 5.56
N SER A 70 12.74 1.84 5.22
CA SER A 70 13.45 0.87 6.04
C SER A 70 14.15 -0.18 5.19
N THR A 71 15.40 -0.47 5.56
CA THR A 71 16.22 -1.53 4.94
C THR A 71 16.17 -2.86 5.73
N CYS A 72 15.32 -2.92 6.75
CA CYS A 72 15.11 -4.11 7.56
C CYS A 72 14.30 -5.16 6.81
N ASN A 73 14.33 -6.40 7.31
CA ASN A 73 13.46 -7.45 6.78
C ASN A 73 12.07 -7.36 7.41
N TYR A 74 11.03 -7.50 6.59
CA TYR A 74 9.65 -7.48 7.03
C TYR A 74 8.89 -8.69 6.50
N VAL A 75 7.88 -9.13 7.25
CA VAL A 75 6.82 -9.97 6.69
C VAL A 75 5.97 -9.10 5.77
N LEU A 76 6.12 -9.29 4.46
CA LEU A 76 5.30 -8.60 3.47
C LEU A 76 3.86 -9.10 3.57
N THR A 77 3.67 -10.41 3.48
CA THR A 77 2.37 -11.07 3.66
C THR A 77 2.55 -12.51 4.09
N SER A 78 1.66 -13.00 4.93
CA SER A 78 1.64 -14.36 5.44
C SER A 78 0.21 -14.82 5.65
N SER A 79 -0.04 -16.13 5.54
CA SER A 79 -1.27 -16.72 6.07
C SER A 79 -1.13 -16.83 7.59
N CYS A 80 -2.05 -16.23 8.34
CA CYS A 80 -1.94 -16.07 9.80
C CYS A 80 -3.16 -16.58 10.58
N ARG A 81 -4.31 -16.71 9.91
CA ARG A 81 -5.56 -17.17 10.54
C ARG A 81 -6.04 -18.52 10.03
N SER A 82 -5.25 -19.18 9.19
CA SER A 82 -5.45 -20.60 8.84
C SER A 82 -4.83 -21.50 9.92
N TYR A 83 -5.36 -22.71 10.08
CA TYR A 83 -4.76 -23.74 10.95
C TYR A 83 -3.35 -24.14 10.49
N TYR A 84 -3.06 -23.95 9.20
CA TYR A 84 -1.77 -24.17 8.59
C TYR A 84 -1.26 -22.83 8.03
N ASN A 85 -0.01 -22.48 8.32
CA ASN A 85 0.63 -21.32 7.69
C ASN A 85 1.02 -21.69 6.25
N ASP A 86 0.05 -21.60 5.33
CA ASP A 86 0.19 -22.02 3.93
C ASP A 86 1.37 -21.34 3.22
N PHE A 87 1.57 -20.05 3.52
CA PHE A 87 2.69 -19.28 3.00
C PHE A 87 3.16 -18.20 3.97
N ASN A 88 4.41 -17.78 3.79
CA ASN A 88 5.02 -16.62 4.42
C ASN A 88 6.00 -15.97 3.44
N ILE A 89 5.78 -14.70 3.11
CA ILE A 89 6.62 -13.92 2.22
C ILE A 89 7.29 -12.82 3.03
N GLN A 90 8.62 -12.81 3.00
CA GLN A 90 9.45 -11.80 3.61
C GLN A 90 10.17 -11.00 2.54
N ILE A 91 10.35 -9.73 2.80
CA ILE A 91 11.03 -8.82 1.88
C ILE A 91 12.04 -7.98 2.63
N ARG A 92 13.22 -7.85 2.03
CA ARG A 92 14.25 -6.92 2.48
C ARG A 92 14.56 -5.93 1.38
N ARG A 93 14.17 -4.68 1.62
CA ARG A 93 14.52 -3.54 0.77
C ARG A 93 15.98 -3.12 1.02
N GLY A 94 16.58 -2.45 0.06
CA GLY A 94 17.88 -1.83 0.21
C GLY A 94 18.01 -0.58 -0.64
N GLU A 95 19.05 0.17 -0.33
CA GLU A 95 19.41 1.39 -1.03
C GLU A 95 20.93 1.44 -1.22
N ASP A 96 21.35 2.05 -2.31
CA ASP A 96 22.74 2.40 -2.58
C ASP A 96 22.77 3.78 -3.26
N GLY A 97 23.07 4.82 -2.49
CA GLY A 97 22.82 6.20 -2.90
C GLY A 97 21.34 6.44 -3.21
N ASP A 98 21.04 6.94 -4.41
CA ASP A 98 19.66 7.18 -4.88
C ASP A 98 19.02 5.96 -5.57
N HIS A 99 19.69 4.80 -5.56
CA HIS A 99 19.16 3.57 -6.15
C HIS A 99 18.46 2.69 -5.10
N TYR A 100 17.12 2.65 -5.17
CA TYR A 100 16.28 1.82 -4.30
C TYR A 100 15.99 0.47 -4.94
N THR A 101 16.13 -0.62 -4.19
CA THR A 101 16.00 -1.99 -4.73
C THR A 101 15.47 -2.97 -3.69
N ILE A 102 15.14 -4.18 -4.14
CA ILE A 102 14.83 -5.32 -3.28
C ILE A 102 16.08 -6.21 -3.21
N LYS A 103 16.69 -6.32 -2.03
CA LYS A 103 17.91 -7.12 -1.82
C LYS A 103 17.60 -8.61 -1.73
N ASN A 104 16.49 -8.95 -1.08
CA ASN A 104 16.09 -10.34 -0.88
C ASN A 104 14.56 -10.47 -0.78
N ILE A 105 14.01 -11.53 -1.38
CA ILE A 105 12.63 -11.99 -1.15
C ILE A 105 12.71 -13.45 -0.73
N ILE A 106 12.11 -13.78 0.41
CA ILE A 106 12.02 -15.16 0.90
C ILE A 106 10.55 -15.57 0.88
N MET A 107 10.22 -16.59 0.09
CA MET A 107 8.87 -17.15 -0.01
C MET A 107 8.87 -18.58 0.53
N LYS A 108 8.22 -18.78 1.68
CA LYS A 108 7.86 -20.11 2.17
C LYS A 108 6.52 -20.46 1.55
N LEU A 109 6.49 -21.47 0.70
CA LEU A 109 5.33 -21.90 -0.09
C LEU A 109 5.16 -23.40 0.12
N GLU A 110 4.20 -23.80 0.96
CA GLU A 110 3.82 -25.18 1.32
C GLU A 110 4.82 -26.27 0.85
N GLY A 111 5.84 -26.56 1.68
CA GLY A 111 6.86 -27.58 1.39
C GLY A 111 8.07 -27.12 0.57
N SER A 112 8.13 -25.85 0.17
CA SER A 112 9.31 -25.23 -0.46
C SER A 112 9.66 -23.89 0.17
N VAL A 113 10.95 -23.61 0.28
CA VAL A 113 11.48 -22.28 0.57
C VAL A 113 12.20 -21.78 -0.65
N VAL A 114 11.76 -20.65 -1.18
CA VAL A 114 12.34 -19.99 -2.35
C VAL A 114 12.94 -18.67 -1.92
N GLU A 115 14.20 -18.44 -2.24
CA GLU A 115 14.93 -17.22 -1.94
C GLU A 115 15.37 -16.58 -3.25
N PHE A 116 15.03 -15.31 -3.41
CA PHE A 116 15.36 -14.50 -4.58
C PHE A 116 16.33 -13.42 -4.20
N SER A 117 17.41 -13.30 -4.97
CA SER A 117 18.31 -12.15 -4.98
C SER A 117 18.68 -11.83 -6.42
N VAL A 118 19.22 -10.64 -6.68
CA VAL A 118 19.51 -10.19 -8.05
C VAL A 118 20.40 -11.22 -8.74
N GLY A 119 19.92 -11.78 -9.85
CA GLY A 119 20.64 -12.80 -10.63
C GLY A 119 20.64 -14.22 -10.04
N SER A 120 20.00 -14.48 -8.90
CA SER A 120 20.04 -15.78 -8.22
C SER A 120 18.68 -16.22 -7.68
N VAL A 121 18.35 -17.50 -7.90
CA VAL A 121 17.18 -18.15 -7.31
C VAL A 121 17.61 -19.43 -6.61
N VAL A 122 17.33 -19.51 -5.30
CA VAL A 122 17.65 -20.66 -4.47
C VAL A 122 16.35 -21.30 -4.03
N VAL A 123 16.21 -22.61 -4.23
CA VAL A 123 15.06 -23.40 -3.76
C VAL A 123 15.56 -24.47 -2.81
N ASN A 124 15.03 -24.50 -1.59
CA ASN A 124 15.40 -25.46 -0.55
C ASN A 124 16.93 -25.54 -0.32
N GLY A 125 17.59 -24.38 -0.31
CA GLY A 125 19.03 -24.24 -0.10
C GLY A 125 19.90 -24.62 -1.31
N ARG A 126 19.32 -24.85 -2.48
CA ARG A 126 20.05 -25.16 -3.72
C ARG A 126 19.80 -24.12 -4.80
N LEU A 127 20.86 -23.63 -5.43
CA LEU A 127 20.75 -22.78 -6.62
C LEU A 127 20.04 -23.55 -7.74
N VAL A 128 19.05 -22.92 -8.38
CA VAL A 128 18.30 -23.52 -9.48
C VAL A 128 18.46 -22.73 -10.78
N ILE A 129 18.29 -23.41 -11.91
CA ILE A 129 18.23 -22.80 -13.24
C ILE A 129 16.76 -22.66 -13.62
N LEU A 130 16.38 -21.51 -14.16
CA LEU A 130 15.01 -21.23 -14.60
C LEU A 130 14.80 -21.68 -16.06
N PRO A 131 13.59 -22.17 -16.42
CA PRO A 131 12.41 -22.30 -15.57
C PRO A 131 12.53 -23.45 -14.56
N TYR A 132 12.01 -23.24 -13.35
CA TYR A 132 11.95 -24.24 -12.30
C TYR A 132 10.49 -24.65 -12.07
N SER A 133 10.20 -25.96 -11.99
CA SER A 133 8.85 -26.46 -11.76
C SER A 133 8.87 -27.75 -10.93
N GLN A 134 8.71 -27.63 -9.62
CA GLN A 134 8.63 -28.77 -8.69
C GLN A 134 7.81 -28.39 -7.45
N ALA A 135 7.28 -29.39 -6.73
CA ALA A 135 6.55 -29.22 -5.47
C ALA A 135 5.41 -28.17 -5.54
N GLY A 136 4.74 -28.06 -6.71
CA GLY A 136 3.66 -27.10 -6.90
C GLY A 136 4.11 -25.64 -7.06
N VAL A 137 5.41 -25.38 -7.22
CA VAL A 137 5.98 -24.06 -7.50
C VAL A 137 6.57 -24.03 -8.91
N LEU A 138 6.12 -23.08 -9.72
CA LEU A 138 6.64 -22.75 -11.04
C LEU A 138 7.29 -21.36 -10.99
N ILE A 139 8.54 -21.27 -11.43
CA ILE A 139 9.31 -20.02 -11.50
C ILE A 139 9.82 -19.85 -12.93
N GLU A 140 9.46 -18.74 -13.56
CA GLU A 140 9.80 -18.44 -14.94
C GLU A 140 10.46 -17.07 -15.03
N ARG A 141 11.57 -16.96 -15.76
CA ARG A 141 12.18 -15.66 -16.07
C ARG A 141 11.77 -15.23 -17.47
N SER A 142 11.27 -14.01 -17.56
CA SER A 142 11.07 -13.23 -18.79
C SER A 142 12.15 -12.14 -18.86
N PRO A 143 12.31 -11.43 -19.99
CA PRO A 143 13.35 -10.40 -20.12
C PRO A 143 13.29 -9.29 -19.05
N THR A 144 12.10 -9.03 -18.49
CA THR A 144 11.87 -7.93 -17.55
C THR A 144 11.38 -8.38 -16.18
N TYR A 145 11.02 -9.65 -16.00
CA TYR A 145 10.42 -10.13 -14.76
C TYR A 145 10.72 -11.58 -14.45
N ILE A 146 10.84 -11.91 -13.16
CA ILE A 146 10.63 -13.25 -12.63
C ILE A 146 9.16 -13.40 -12.23
N LYS A 147 8.51 -14.45 -12.72
CA LYS A 147 7.14 -14.83 -12.39
C LYS A 147 7.15 -16.08 -11.52
N ILE A 148 6.38 -16.06 -10.45
CA ILE A 148 6.23 -17.16 -9.50
C ILE A 148 4.76 -17.56 -9.48
N LYS A 149 4.47 -18.83 -9.72
CA LYS A 149 3.13 -19.42 -9.60
C LYS A 149 3.20 -20.57 -8.62
N ALA A 150 2.39 -20.52 -7.58
CA ALA A 150 2.25 -21.61 -6.62
C ALA A 150 0.85 -22.21 -6.71
N LYS A 151 0.76 -23.54 -6.66
CA LYS A 151 -0.50 -24.32 -6.73
C LYS A 151 -1.50 -23.91 -5.64
N LEU A 152 -1.00 -23.38 -4.53
CA LEU A 152 -1.78 -22.85 -3.42
C LEU A 152 -2.53 -21.54 -3.75
N GLY A 153 -2.59 -21.11 -5.01
CA GLY A 153 -3.35 -19.94 -5.45
C GLY A 153 -2.62 -18.64 -5.15
N LEU A 154 -1.30 -18.64 -5.33
CA LEU A 154 -0.43 -17.47 -5.17
C LEU A 154 0.32 -17.22 -6.46
N PHE A 155 0.25 -15.98 -6.93
CA PHE A 155 1.06 -15.48 -8.03
C PHE A 155 1.92 -14.33 -7.53
N ALA A 156 3.17 -14.26 -7.96
CA ALA A 156 4.02 -13.12 -7.67
C ALA A 156 4.89 -12.77 -8.88
N ILE A 157 5.25 -11.49 -8.98
CA ILE A 157 6.09 -10.97 -10.05
C ILE A 157 7.09 -9.97 -9.49
N TRP A 158 8.36 -10.13 -9.85
CA TRP A 158 9.46 -9.26 -9.46
C TRP A 158 10.19 -8.78 -10.71
N ASN A 159 10.50 -7.48 -10.81
CA ASN A 159 11.31 -6.93 -11.92
C ASN A 159 12.82 -7.12 -11.75
N GLU A 160 13.26 -7.88 -10.74
CA GLU A 160 14.68 -7.99 -10.33
C GLU A 160 15.31 -6.68 -9.84
N GLU A 161 14.49 -5.66 -9.61
CA GLU A 161 14.91 -4.35 -9.11
C GLU A 161 14.06 -3.96 -7.90
N ASP A 162 13.16 -2.99 -8.05
CA ASP A 162 12.43 -2.31 -6.99
C ASP A 162 10.95 -2.69 -6.89
N SER A 163 10.38 -3.41 -7.86
CA SER A 163 8.94 -3.66 -7.97
C SER A 163 8.63 -5.13 -7.74
N PHE A 164 7.84 -5.40 -6.69
CA PHE A 164 7.33 -6.73 -6.39
C PHE A 164 5.83 -6.69 -6.14
N LEU A 165 5.09 -7.57 -6.82
CA LEU A 165 3.65 -7.77 -6.62
C LEU A 165 3.39 -9.19 -6.15
N VAL A 166 2.42 -9.31 -5.26
CA VAL A 166 1.80 -10.57 -4.86
C VAL A 166 0.30 -10.48 -5.13
N GLU A 167 -0.22 -11.50 -5.81
CA GLU A 167 -1.63 -11.76 -6.02
C GLU A 167 -2.03 -13.04 -5.29
N LEU A 168 -3.14 -12.98 -4.55
CA LEU A 168 -3.68 -14.10 -3.78
C LEU A 168 -5.07 -14.50 -4.27
N ASP A 169 -5.33 -15.80 -4.26
CA ASP A 169 -6.68 -16.34 -4.45
C ASP A 169 -7.64 -15.78 -3.37
N PRO A 170 -8.89 -15.43 -3.73
CA PRO A 170 -9.91 -14.94 -2.79
C PRO A 170 -10.14 -15.81 -1.55
N LYS A 171 -9.77 -17.09 -1.59
CA LYS A 171 -9.84 -17.98 -0.42
C LYS A 171 -9.02 -17.47 0.77
N TYR A 172 -8.05 -16.58 0.58
CA TYR A 172 -7.22 -15.99 1.65
C TYR A 172 -7.82 -14.71 2.27
N LYS A 173 -9.01 -14.27 1.83
CA LYS A 173 -9.71 -13.14 2.44
C LYS A 173 -9.83 -13.31 3.95
N ASN A 174 -9.59 -12.22 4.70
CA ASN A 174 -9.59 -12.16 6.16
C ASN A 174 -8.58 -13.09 6.84
N GLN A 175 -7.62 -13.69 6.12
CA GLN A 175 -6.69 -14.68 6.67
C GLN A 175 -5.23 -14.25 6.61
N THR A 176 -4.94 -13.12 5.96
CA THR A 176 -3.58 -12.63 5.82
C THR A 176 -3.17 -11.76 7.00
N CYS A 177 -1.87 -11.58 7.14
CA CYS A 177 -1.28 -10.53 7.94
C CYS A 177 0.11 -10.16 7.39
N GLY A 178 0.67 -9.03 7.82
CA GLY A 178 1.91 -8.47 7.25
C GLY A 178 1.70 -7.03 6.76
N LEU A 179 2.72 -6.49 6.09
CA LEU A 179 2.64 -5.16 5.47
C LEU A 179 1.54 -5.02 4.41
N CYS A 180 1.08 -6.12 3.82
CA CYS A 180 -0.02 -6.14 2.85
C CYS A 180 -1.42 -6.13 3.49
N GLY A 181 -1.52 -6.14 4.82
CA GLY A 181 -2.81 -6.10 5.52
C GLY A 181 -3.49 -7.45 5.73
N ASP A 182 -4.75 -7.40 6.18
CA ASP A 182 -5.56 -8.57 6.54
C ASP A 182 -6.51 -9.05 5.42
N PHE A 183 -6.55 -8.33 4.29
CA PHE A 183 -7.28 -8.68 3.08
C PHE A 183 -8.79 -8.84 3.35
N ASN A 184 -9.37 -7.85 4.01
CA ASN A 184 -10.78 -7.84 4.43
C ASN A 184 -11.69 -6.97 3.55
N GLU A 185 -11.15 -6.34 2.51
CA GLU A 185 -11.81 -5.38 1.60
C GLU A 185 -12.27 -4.09 2.28
N VAL A 186 -11.60 -3.70 3.37
CA VAL A 186 -11.85 -2.47 4.14
C VAL A 186 -10.57 -1.66 4.23
N TYR A 187 -10.66 -0.38 3.87
CA TYR A 187 -9.56 0.58 3.96
C TYR A 187 -9.35 1.02 5.43
N ASN A 188 -8.72 0.18 6.24
CA ASN A 188 -8.52 0.45 7.66
C ASN A 188 -7.25 -0.18 8.28
N GLU A 189 -6.25 -0.52 7.47
CA GLU A 189 -5.04 -1.20 7.94
C GLU A 189 -4.26 -0.38 8.99
N PHE A 190 -4.41 0.95 8.96
CA PHE A 190 -3.81 1.86 9.93
C PHE A 190 -4.71 2.17 11.13
N PHE A 191 -5.60 1.25 11.52
CA PHE A 191 -6.39 1.36 12.75
C PHE A 191 -6.13 0.18 13.68
N SER A 192 -5.75 0.47 14.93
CA SER A 192 -5.60 -0.52 16.00
C SER A 192 -6.48 -0.16 17.17
N HIS A 193 -7.36 -1.08 17.59
CA HIS A 193 -8.32 -0.88 18.69
C HIS A 193 -9.16 0.42 18.55
N GLY A 194 -9.52 0.78 17.31
CA GLY A 194 -10.29 1.99 17.01
C GLY A 194 -9.48 3.29 16.98
N VAL A 195 -8.16 3.22 17.16
CA VAL A 195 -7.25 4.37 17.11
C VAL A 195 -6.43 4.31 15.82
N LYS A 196 -6.38 5.42 15.10
CA LYS A 196 -5.52 5.56 13.91
C LYS A 196 -4.05 5.56 14.34
N ILE A 197 -3.24 4.71 13.72
CA ILE A 197 -1.80 4.60 13.95
C ILE A 197 -1.02 5.10 12.72
N SER A 198 0.27 5.40 12.89
CA SER A 198 1.10 5.76 11.74
C SER A 198 1.46 4.50 10.90
N PRO A 199 1.79 4.66 9.61
CA PRO A 199 2.27 3.54 8.79
C PRO A 199 3.55 2.90 9.35
N VAL A 200 4.39 3.67 10.05
CA VAL A 200 5.60 3.16 10.72
C VAL A 200 5.22 2.28 11.91
N ASP A 201 4.29 2.72 12.75
CA ASP A 201 3.79 1.92 13.88
C ASP A 201 3.13 0.63 13.40
N PHE A 202 2.35 0.70 12.31
CA PHE A 202 1.79 -0.47 11.65
C PHE A 202 2.88 -1.43 11.16
N ALA A 203 3.90 -0.92 10.47
CA ALA A 203 4.99 -1.72 9.94
C ALA A 203 5.83 -2.41 11.02
N ASN A 204 5.99 -1.76 12.19
CA ASN A 204 6.74 -2.31 13.31
C ASN A 204 6.18 -3.64 13.85
N PHE A 205 4.87 -3.91 13.68
CA PHE A 205 4.29 -5.22 14.04
C PHE A 205 4.83 -6.37 13.18
N TRP A 206 5.33 -6.06 11.98
CA TRP A 206 5.75 -7.03 10.96
C TRP A 206 7.27 -7.05 10.75
N LYS A 207 8.01 -6.29 11.55
CA LYS A 207 9.46 -6.19 11.49
C LYS A 207 10.13 -7.44 12.02
N MET A 208 11.05 -8.01 11.25
CA MET A 208 11.79 -9.21 11.62
C MET A 208 13.08 -8.85 12.36
N ASN A 209 13.04 -8.84 13.69
CA ASN A 209 14.23 -8.59 14.49
C ASN A 209 15.03 -9.88 14.68
N GLY A 210 16.22 -9.96 14.06
CA GLY A 210 17.14 -11.09 14.19
C GLY A 210 18.48 -10.65 14.79
N PRO A 211 19.22 -11.54 15.50
CA PRO A 211 20.51 -11.19 16.10
C PRO A 211 21.59 -10.82 15.08
N THR A 212 21.39 -11.15 13.81
CA THR A 212 22.27 -10.81 12.68
C THR A 212 21.67 -9.73 11.77
N GLU A 213 20.51 -9.16 12.11
CA GLU A 213 19.93 -8.05 11.36
C GLU A 213 20.70 -6.76 11.67
N SER A 214 21.50 -6.31 10.69
CA SER A 214 21.97 -4.92 10.62
C SER A 214 21.15 -4.22 9.54
N CYS A 215 20.33 -3.26 9.93
CA CYS A 215 19.50 -2.46 9.04
C CYS A 215 19.26 -1.06 9.62
N SER A 216 18.75 -0.16 8.79
CA SER A 216 18.48 1.22 9.13
C SER A 216 17.01 1.54 8.87
N ASP A 217 16.40 2.24 9.83
CA ASP A 217 15.13 2.94 9.65
C ASP A 217 15.40 4.44 9.66
N TYR A 218 14.73 5.18 8.79
CA TYR A 218 14.76 6.63 8.84
C TYR A 218 13.38 7.19 8.52
N THR A 219 13.06 8.32 9.12
CA THR A 219 11.83 9.06 8.83
C THR A 219 12.20 10.23 7.94
N LEU A 220 11.54 10.35 6.80
CA LEU A 220 11.71 11.52 5.95
C LEU A 220 10.85 12.68 6.45
N GLU A 221 11.32 13.89 6.18
CA GLU A 221 10.59 15.12 6.45
C GLU A 221 9.22 15.11 5.77
N SER A 222 8.28 15.87 6.33
CA SER A 222 6.94 15.97 5.80
C SER A 222 6.94 16.39 4.32
N THR A 223 6.17 15.69 3.49
CA THR A 223 5.99 16.02 2.07
C THR A 223 5.15 17.29 1.85
N GLN A 224 4.69 17.95 2.92
CA GLN A 224 3.84 19.14 2.84
C GLN A 224 4.52 20.29 2.07
N SER A 225 5.84 20.44 2.22
CA SER A 225 6.65 21.42 1.50
C SER A 225 6.72 21.15 -0.01
N CYS A 226 6.46 19.91 -0.43
CA CYS A 226 6.56 19.45 -1.81
C CYS A 226 5.20 19.44 -2.55
N ASN A 227 4.12 19.92 -1.92
CA ASN A 227 2.79 19.95 -2.55
C ASN A 227 2.74 20.78 -3.85
N TYR A 228 3.68 21.70 -4.08
CA TYR A 228 3.79 22.42 -5.35
C TYR A 228 4.09 21.51 -6.55
N MET A 229 4.61 20.29 -6.32
CA MET A 229 4.86 19.28 -7.34
C MET A 229 3.60 18.47 -7.71
N ARG A 230 2.54 18.54 -6.91
CA ARG A 230 1.29 17.79 -7.12
C ARG A 230 0.67 17.98 -8.51
N PRO A 231 0.59 19.20 -9.08
CA PRO A 231 0.02 19.39 -10.41
C PRO A 231 0.73 18.58 -11.51
N LEU A 232 2.05 18.37 -11.40
CA LEU A 232 2.80 17.54 -12.34
C LEU A 232 2.37 16.07 -12.26
N CYS A 233 2.30 15.53 -11.03
CA CYS A 233 1.83 14.16 -10.80
C CYS A 233 0.39 13.96 -11.26
N GLU A 234 -0.51 14.91 -10.99
CA GLU A 234 -1.89 14.87 -11.46
C GLU A 234 -1.95 14.89 -12.98
N GLN A 235 -1.27 15.84 -13.63
CA GLN A 235 -1.23 15.95 -15.09
C GLN A 235 -0.82 14.64 -15.78
N ILE A 236 0.17 13.94 -15.22
CA ILE A 236 0.66 12.66 -15.76
C ILE A 236 -0.34 11.54 -15.47
N LEU A 237 -0.70 11.34 -14.20
CA LEU A 237 -1.47 10.16 -13.74
C LEU A 237 -2.95 10.23 -14.12
N THR A 238 -3.50 11.43 -14.33
CA THR A 238 -4.87 11.62 -14.85
C THR A 238 -4.89 11.91 -16.35
N GLY A 239 -3.75 11.79 -17.02
CA GLY A 239 -3.61 12.07 -18.44
C GLY A 239 -4.38 11.08 -19.32
N PRO A 240 -4.55 11.38 -20.62
CA PRO A 240 -5.31 10.52 -21.54
C PRO A 240 -4.83 9.06 -21.58
N ALA A 241 -3.53 8.84 -21.36
CA ALA A 241 -2.94 7.51 -21.35
C ALA A 241 -3.50 6.60 -20.25
N PHE A 242 -3.99 7.16 -19.14
CA PHE A 242 -4.56 6.42 -18.01
C PHE A 242 -6.08 6.54 -17.89
N SER A 243 -6.76 7.08 -18.91
CA SER A 243 -8.22 7.26 -18.90
C SER A 243 -9.01 6.00 -18.58
N SER A 244 -8.55 4.82 -19.03
CA SER A 244 -9.17 3.53 -18.72
C SER A 244 -8.92 3.03 -17.29
N CYS A 245 -8.03 3.70 -16.55
CA CYS A 245 -7.60 3.32 -15.20
C CYS A 245 -8.35 4.10 -14.11
N HIS A 246 -8.92 5.26 -14.42
CA HIS A 246 -9.46 6.19 -13.42
C HIS A 246 -10.64 5.61 -12.61
N SER A 247 -11.40 4.68 -13.20
CA SER A 247 -12.49 3.97 -12.50
C SER A 247 -12.04 2.66 -11.85
N LEU A 248 -10.80 2.25 -12.09
CA LEU A 248 -10.25 0.95 -11.68
C LEU A 248 -9.22 1.07 -10.55
N LEU A 249 -8.54 2.21 -10.45
CA LEU A 249 -7.49 2.48 -9.46
C LEU A 249 -7.72 3.78 -8.69
N ASP A 250 -7.23 3.83 -7.45
CA ASP A 250 -7.27 5.03 -6.63
C ASP A 250 -6.12 5.94 -7.05
N VAL A 251 -6.36 6.68 -8.13
CA VAL A 251 -5.35 7.57 -8.71
C VAL A 251 -4.87 8.60 -7.69
N ALA A 252 -5.70 9.03 -6.73
CA ALA A 252 -5.31 10.00 -5.72
C ALA A 252 -4.22 9.48 -4.76
N SER A 253 -4.29 8.20 -4.38
CA SER A 253 -3.23 7.55 -3.61
C SER A 253 -1.92 7.44 -4.40
N PHE A 254 -1.99 7.10 -5.69
CA PHE A 254 -0.82 7.10 -6.58
C PHE A 254 -0.24 8.50 -6.80
N THR A 255 -1.07 9.53 -6.90
CA THR A 255 -0.63 10.93 -6.96
C THR A 255 0.14 11.31 -5.69
N SER A 256 -0.33 10.87 -4.53
CA SER A 256 0.35 11.14 -3.26
C SER A 256 1.72 10.44 -3.18
N ALA A 257 1.81 9.19 -3.66
CA ALA A 257 3.08 8.48 -3.79
C ALA A 257 4.04 9.17 -4.77
N CYS A 258 3.54 9.64 -5.93
CA CYS A 258 4.34 10.39 -6.90
C CYS A 258 4.93 11.67 -6.31
N VAL A 259 4.13 12.42 -5.54
CA VAL A 259 4.63 13.63 -4.85
C VAL A 259 5.70 13.28 -3.83
N ALA A 260 5.54 12.19 -3.09
CA ALA A 260 6.53 11.73 -2.12
C ALA A 260 7.86 11.32 -2.80
N ASP A 261 7.78 10.59 -3.92
CA ASP A 261 8.97 10.19 -4.69
C ASP A 261 9.73 11.42 -5.22
N LEU A 262 9.02 12.41 -5.77
CA LEU A 262 9.62 13.66 -6.25
C LEU A 262 10.18 14.52 -5.11
N CYS A 263 9.51 14.58 -3.96
CA CYS A 263 9.91 15.38 -2.81
C CYS A 263 11.29 15.01 -2.28
N HIS A 264 11.63 13.74 -2.39
CA HIS A 264 12.88 13.19 -1.90
C HIS A 264 13.82 12.79 -3.04
N CYS A 265 13.61 13.35 -4.23
CA CYS A 265 14.44 13.15 -5.40
C CYS A 265 15.64 14.10 -5.37
N GLY A 266 16.86 13.56 -5.35
CA GLY A 266 18.11 14.34 -5.44
C GLY A 266 18.55 14.98 -4.12
N ALA A 267 19.42 14.30 -3.38
CA ALA A 267 20.15 14.88 -2.23
C ALA A 267 21.42 15.67 -2.65
N GLY A 268 21.58 15.97 -3.95
CA GLY A 268 22.82 16.46 -4.58
C GLY A 268 22.86 17.93 -5.01
N GLY A 269 21.93 18.78 -4.58
CA GLY A 269 22.04 20.24 -4.74
C GLY A 269 21.78 20.80 -6.16
N SER A 270 21.26 20.02 -7.10
CA SER A 270 20.72 20.54 -8.36
C SER A 270 19.21 20.77 -8.24
N GLU A 271 18.75 22.01 -8.44
CA GLU A 271 17.32 22.41 -8.46
C GLU A 271 16.48 21.76 -9.59
N GLN A 272 17.05 20.83 -10.37
CA GLN A 272 16.35 20.15 -11.45
C GLN A 272 15.69 18.87 -10.94
N LEU A 273 14.36 18.83 -11.07
CA LEU A 273 13.54 17.63 -10.93
C LEU A 273 14.06 16.56 -11.91
N ASP A 274 14.46 15.40 -11.41
CA ASP A 274 14.71 14.22 -12.24
C ASP A 274 13.38 13.47 -12.46
N PRO A 275 12.83 13.45 -13.69
CA PRO A 275 11.62 12.70 -13.99
C PRO A 275 11.78 11.20 -13.71
N ALA A 276 13.00 10.65 -13.64
CA ALA A 276 13.23 9.26 -13.28
C ALA A 276 12.58 8.89 -11.93
N CYS A 277 12.53 9.82 -10.97
CA CYS A 277 11.98 9.57 -9.64
C CYS A 277 10.48 9.27 -9.65
N LEU A 278 9.69 9.87 -10.55
CA LEU A 278 8.26 9.55 -10.65
C LEU A 278 7.99 8.28 -11.49
N CYS A 279 8.95 7.85 -12.31
CA CYS A 279 8.74 6.80 -13.31
C CYS A 279 8.33 5.46 -12.70
N ASN A 280 8.83 5.14 -11.51
CA ASN A 280 8.48 3.90 -10.81
C ASN A 280 7.00 3.93 -10.39
N THR A 281 6.51 5.06 -9.88
CA THR A 281 5.09 5.22 -9.52
C THR A 281 4.17 5.23 -10.75
N VAL A 282 4.56 5.89 -11.84
CA VAL A 282 3.77 5.86 -13.09
C VAL A 282 3.74 4.45 -13.70
N SER A 283 4.87 3.74 -13.67
CA SER A 283 4.97 2.35 -14.11
C SER A 283 4.09 1.42 -13.28
N GLU A 284 4.07 1.61 -11.96
CA GLU A 284 3.21 0.84 -11.07
C GLU A 284 1.72 1.10 -11.36
N LEU A 285 1.30 2.35 -11.54
CA LEU A 285 -0.07 2.69 -11.95
C LEU A 285 -0.44 1.97 -13.25
N SER A 286 0.43 2.04 -14.26
CA SER A 286 0.24 1.37 -15.56
C SER A 286 0.07 -0.14 -15.38
N ARG A 287 0.90 -0.77 -14.54
CA ARG A 287 0.89 -2.22 -14.30
C ARG A 287 -0.36 -2.67 -13.57
N GLN A 288 -0.76 -1.95 -12.52
CA GLN A 288 -1.99 -2.20 -11.76
C GLN A 288 -3.23 -2.02 -12.64
N CYS A 289 -3.20 -1.05 -13.55
CA CYS A 289 -4.32 -0.76 -14.45
C CYS A 289 -4.53 -1.90 -15.44
N SER A 290 -3.46 -2.35 -16.10
CA SER A 290 -3.52 -3.53 -16.97
C SER A 290 -3.98 -4.78 -16.23
N HIS A 291 -3.55 -4.96 -14.97
CA HIS A 291 -3.99 -6.07 -14.15
C HIS A 291 -5.49 -6.00 -13.84
N ALA A 292 -6.02 -4.81 -13.59
CA ALA A 292 -7.45 -4.57 -13.34
C ALA A 292 -8.34 -4.68 -14.60
N GLY A 293 -7.77 -5.05 -15.76
CA GLY A 293 -8.47 -5.12 -17.04
C GLY A 293 -8.55 -3.80 -17.79
N GLY A 294 -7.90 -2.74 -17.29
CA GLY A 294 -7.70 -1.49 -17.99
C GLY A 294 -6.73 -1.62 -19.15
N GLN A 295 -6.67 -0.59 -19.99
CA GLN A 295 -5.82 -0.55 -21.19
C GLN A 295 -5.06 0.78 -21.20
N PRO A 296 -4.02 0.92 -20.36
CA PRO A 296 -3.20 2.12 -20.37
C PRO A 296 -2.51 2.25 -21.74
N GLN A 297 -2.52 3.46 -22.29
CA GLN A 297 -1.83 3.76 -23.54
C GLN A 297 -0.35 4.06 -23.28
N ASN A 298 0.42 4.24 -24.35
CA ASN A 298 1.82 4.64 -24.20
C ASN A 298 1.91 6.02 -23.51
N TRP A 299 2.48 6.04 -22.32
CA TRP A 299 2.71 7.23 -21.50
C TRP A 299 4.19 7.64 -21.46
N ARG A 300 5.11 6.76 -21.91
CA ARG A 300 6.54 7.07 -22.00
C ARG A 300 6.83 7.93 -23.23
N THR A 301 7.61 8.98 -23.04
CA THR A 301 8.10 9.86 -24.12
C THR A 301 9.61 10.04 -24.02
N LYS A 302 10.24 10.77 -24.95
CA LYS A 302 11.68 11.05 -24.88
C LYS A 302 12.04 11.89 -23.64
N GLU A 303 11.09 12.70 -23.19
CA GLU A 303 11.21 13.61 -22.06
C GLU A 303 10.64 13.03 -20.75
N LEU A 304 9.90 11.91 -20.82
CA LEU A 304 9.24 11.27 -19.68
C LEU A 304 9.50 9.76 -19.68
N CYS A 305 10.35 9.32 -18.75
CA CYS A 305 10.59 7.90 -18.46
C CYS A 305 11.01 7.08 -19.71
N CYS A 306 11.92 7.64 -20.50
CA CYS A 306 12.43 6.99 -21.70
C CYS A 306 13.20 5.71 -21.33
N GLU A 307 12.72 4.56 -21.79
CA GLU A 307 13.49 3.31 -21.73
C GLU A 307 14.39 3.23 -22.97
N PHE A 308 15.70 3.32 -22.80
CA PHE A 308 16.63 2.93 -23.84
C PHE A 308 16.56 1.40 -23.98
N ILE A 309 15.81 0.91 -24.96
CA ILE A 309 15.93 -0.48 -25.38
C ILE A 309 17.37 -0.65 -25.88
N GLN A 310 18.22 -1.36 -25.12
CA GLN A 310 19.51 -1.81 -25.64
C GLN A 310 19.25 -2.83 -26.76
N TYR A 311 19.04 -2.34 -27.98
CA TYR A 311 19.04 -3.15 -29.19
C TYR A 311 20.47 -3.64 -29.44
N ASN A 312 20.86 -4.76 -28.84
CA ASN A 312 22.05 -5.53 -29.20
C ASN A 312 21.72 -6.99 -29.59
N LEU A 313 20.54 -7.23 -30.19
CA LEU A 313 20.15 -8.59 -30.64
C LEU A 313 19.57 -8.65 -32.07
N LEU A 314 19.93 -7.73 -32.98
CA LEU A 314 19.54 -7.82 -34.39
C LEU A 314 20.69 -7.61 -35.40
N MET A 315 21.93 -7.93 -35.03
CA MET A 315 23.04 -8.00 -35.98
C MET A 315 23.99 -9.16 -35.66
N ASP A 316 23.47 -10.37 -35.43
CA ASP A 316 24.29 -11.57 -35.59
C ASP A 316 23.39 -12.79 -35.87
N ASN A 317 23.13 -13.05 -37.16
CA ASN A 317 22.90 -14.35 -37.82
C ASN A 317 22.24 -14.15 -39.18
N SER A 318 22.96 -13.47 -40.07
CA SER A 318 22.78 -13.58 -41.52
C SER A 318 24.11 -13.99 -42.14
N MET A 319 24.43 -15.29 -42.02
CA MET A 319 25.10 -16.05 -43.08
C MET A 319 24.07 -16.98 -43.69
#